data_AF-Q7YT47-F1
#
_entry.id   AF-Q7YT47-F1
#
_cell.length_a   1.000
_cell.length_b   1.000
_cell.length_c   1.000
_cell.angle_alpha   90.00
_cell.angle_beta   90.00
_cell.angle_gamma   90.00
#
_symmetry.space_group_name_H-M   'P 1'
#
loop_
_entity.id
_entity.type
_entity.pdbx_description
1 polymer ?
#
loop_
_entity_poly.entity_id
_entity_poly.type
_entity_poly.pdbx_seq_one_letter_code
_entity_poly.pdbx_strand_id
1 'polypeptide(L)'
;EHIMQDMYNFWREEYQLVNRDLGCMIMCMTAKLDLVGDDQKMHHGKAEEFAKSHGADDALAKQLVGLIHACETQHQAIEDHCSRTLEVAKCFRTKIHELKWAPSMEVIMEEIMTAA
;
A
#
# COMPACT_ATOMS: atom_id res chain seq x y z
N GLU A 1 -10.65 12.37 12.14
CA GLU A 1 -9.59 13.30 11.71
C GLU A 1 -8.21 12.64 11.54
N HIS A 2 -7.81 11.69 12.40
CA HIS A 2 -6.45 11.10 12.36
C HIS A 2 -6.08 10.31 11.09
N ILE A 3 -7.03 9.60 10.46
CA ILE A 3 -6.74 8.74 9.29
C ILE A 3 -6.27 9.55 8.07
N MET A 4 -6.85 10.74 7.84
CA MET A 4 -6.43 11.59 6.72
C MET A 4 -5.02 12.11 6.92
N GLN A 5 -4.66 12.46 8.16
CA GLN A 5 -3.30 12.84 8.52
C GLN A 5 -2.32 11.68 8.32
N ASP A 6 -2.71 10.46 8.71
CA ASP A 6 -1.91 9.25 8.46
C ASP A 6 -1.70 9.03 6.95
N MET A 7 -2.71 9.26 6.14
CA MET A 7 -2.63 9.13 4.68
C MET A 7 -1.71 10.18 4.06
N TYR A 8 -1.81 11.45 4.49
CA TYR A 8 -0.90 12.52 4.05
C TYR A 8 0.55 12.26 4.45
N ASN A 9 0.78 11.65 5.61
CA ASN A 9 2.13 11.38 6.10
C ASN A 9 2.58 9.94 5.80
N PHE A 10 1.84 9.19 4.99
CA PHE A 10 2.11 7.78 4.75
C PHE A 10 3.55 7.57 4.30
N TRP A 11 4.00 8.33 3.29
CA TRP A 11 5.35 8.25 2.72
C TRP A 11 6.44 9.00 3.51
N ARG A 12 6.14 9.56 4.69
CA ARG A 12 7.17 10.13 5.56
C ARG A 12 7.79 9.05 6.42
N GLU A 13 9.06 8.76 6.19
CA GLU A 13 9.77 7.64 6.82
C GLU A 13 9.77 7.71 8.37
N GLU A 14 9.97 8.91 8.93
CA GLU A 14 9.97 9.13 10.38
C GLU A 14 8.56 9.11 11.00
N TYR A 15 7.50 9.20 10.19
CA TYR A 15 6.13 9.23 10.69
C TYR A 15 5.65 7.84 11.11
N GLN A 16 5.12 7.76 12.32
CA GLN A 16 4.65 6.52 12.94
C GLN A 16 3.19 6.26 12.60
N LEU A 17 2.95 5.26 11.74
CA LEU A 17 1.61 4.78 11.41
C LEU A 17 1.19 3.73 12.44
N VAL A 18 0.45 4.16 13.47
CA VAL A 18 -0.01 3.29 14.58
C VAL A 18 -1.52 3.09 14.61
N ASN A 19 -2.25 3.83 13.78
CA ASN A 19 -3.69 3.84 13.77
C ASN A 19 -4.25 2.64 12.98
N ARG A 20 -4.86 1.68 13.68
CA ARG A 20 -5.51 0.50 13.08
C ARG A 20 -6.47 0.86 11.94
N ASP A 21 -7.19 1.98 12.06
CA ASP A 21 -8.22 2.35 11.09
C ASP A 21 -7.63 2.78 9.73
N LEU A 22 -6.36 3.19 9.69
CA LEU A 22 -5.64 3.35 8.42
C LEU A 22 -5.55 2.02 7.67
N GLY A 23 -5.27 0.92 8.39
CA GLY A 23 -5.26 -0.41 7.80
C GLY A 23 -6.63 -0.82 7.25
N CYS A 24 -7.71 -0.51 7.97
CA CYS A 24 -9.07 -0.72 7.46
C CYS A 24 -9.36 0.12 6.20
N MET A 25 -8.91 1.38 6.17
CA MET A 25 -9.09 2.26 5.02
C MET A 25 -8.34 1.72 3.79
N ILE A 26 -7.09 1.29 3.95
CA ILE A 26 -6.29 0.68 2.88
C ILE A 26 -7.01 -0.57 2.35
N MET A 27 -7.46 -1.46 3.24
CA MET A 27 -8.21 -2.66 2.85
C MET A 27 -9.50 -2.33 2.11
N CYS A 28 -10.22 -1.29 2.52
CA CYS A 28 -11.43 -0.82 1.83
C CYS A 28 -11.11 -0.31 0.42
N MET A 29 -10.04 0.48 0.27
CA MET A 29 -9.61 1.00 -1.04
C MET A 29 -9.18 -0.13 -1.97
N THR A 30 -8.37 -1.07 -1.50
CA THR A 30 -7.90 -2.20 -2.31
C THR A 30 -9.04 -3.14 -2.70
N ALA A 31 -10.02 -3.36 -1.82
CA ALA A 31 -11.23 -4.12 -2.16
C ALA A 31 -12.07 -3.41 -3.23
N LYS A 32 -12.24 -2.08 -3.15
CA LYS A 32 -12.95 -1.30 -4.19
C LYS A 32 -12.26 -1.34 -5.55
N LEU A 33 -10.95 -1.47 -5.56
CA LEU A 33 -10.13 -1.63 -6.77
C LEU A 33 -10.04 -3.09 -7.23
N ASP A 34 -10.78 -4.00 -6.58
CA ASP A 34 -10.78 -5.44 -6.90
C ASP A 34 -9.38 -6.08 -6.79
N LEU A 35 -8.54 -5.57 -5.88
CA LEU A 35 -7.15 -6.02 -5.68
C LEU A 35 -7.01 -7.08 -4.58
N VAL A 36 -8.11 -7.48 -3.96
CA VAL A 36 -8.13 -8.41 -2.82
C VAL A 36 -9.01 -9.61 -3.19
N GLY A 37 -8.54 -10.82 -2.90
CA GLY A 37 -9.30 -12.06 -3.10
C GLY A 37 -10.26 -12.37 -1.94
N ASP A 38 -11.03 -13.44 -2.09
CA ASP A 38 -12.01 -13.89 -1.07
C ASP A 38 -11.36 -14.24 0.29
N ASP A 39 -10.06 -14.54 0.30
CA ASP A 39 -9.27 -14.84 1.49
C ASP A 39 -8.72 -13.58 2.21
N GLN A 40 -9.13 -12.39 1.76
CA GLN A 40 -8.66 -11.10 2.23
C GLN A 40 -7.14 -10.93 2.12
N LYS A 41 -6.54 -11.53 1.08
CA LYS A 41 -5.15 -11.29 0.65
C LYS A 41 -5.13 -10.64 -0.72
N MET A 42 -3.99 -10.06 -1.09
CA MET A 42 -3.84 -9.46 -2.42
C MET A 42 -4.04 -10.49 -3.53
N HIS A 43 -4.84 -10.14 -4.53
CA HIS A 43 -4.91 -10.87 -5.78
C HIS A 43 -3.74 -10.45 -6.69
N HIS A 44 -2.64 -11.20 -6.69
CA HIS A 44 -1.41 -10.83 -7.39
C HIS A 44 -1.59 -10.50 -8.87
N GLY A 45 -2.38 -11.27 -9.63
CA GLY A 45 -2.61 -11.01 -11.05
C GLY A 45 -3.25 -9.64 -11.32
N LYS A 46 -4.36 -9.33 -10.65
CA LYS A 46 -5.03 -8.03 -10.69
C LYS A 46 -4.12 -6.89 -10.19
N ALA A 47 -3.31 -7.13 -9.16
CA ALA A 47 -2.34 -6.14 -8.67
C ALA A 47 -1.24 -5.84 -9.70
N GLU A 48 -0.72 -6.85 -10.42
CA GLU A 48 0.22 -6.63 -11.52
C GLU A 48 -0.43 -5.84 -12.66
N GLU A 49 -1.66 -6.20 -13.05
CA GLU A 49 -2.41 -5.49 -14.10
C GLU A 49 -2.69 -4.04 -13.72
N PHE A 50 -3.08 -3.80 -12.47
CA PHE A 50 -3.30 -2.46 -11.93
C PHE A 50 -2.03 -1.62 -11.93
N ALA A 51 -0.89 -2.19 -11.54
CA ALA A 51 0.39 -1.48 -11.60
C ALA A 51 0.73 -1.09 -13.05
N LYS A 52 0.53 -2.01 -14.00
CA LYS A 52 0.79 -1.74 -15.42
C LYS A 52 -0.11 -0.67 -16.01
N SER A 53 -1.40 -0.66 -15.65
CA SER A 53 -2.33 0.36 -16.11
C SER A 53 -1.99 1.77 -15.61
N HIS A 54 -1.14 1.87 -14.57
CA HIS A 54 -0.66 3.12 -13.99
C HIS A 54 0.82 3.39 -14.31
N GLY A 55 1.34 2.79 -15.39
CA GLY A 55 2.64 3.16 -15.95
C GLY A 55 3.83 2.29 -15.51
N ALA A 56 3.60 1.23 -14.72
CA ALA A 56 4.64 0.24 -14.48
C ALA A 56 4.87 -0.65 -15.71
N ASP A 57 6.13 -0.97 -16.01
CA ASP A 57 6.44 -2.07 -16.93
C ASP A 57 6.25 -3.43 -16.25
N ASP A 58 6.40 -4.52 -17.01
CA ASP A 58 6.25 -5.89 -16.50
C ASP A 58 7.19 -6.23 -15.34
N ALA A 59 8.42 -5.71 -15.38
CA ALA A 59 9.42 -6.02 -14.37
C ALA A 59 9.10 -5.29 -13.07
N LEU A 60 8.75 -4.00 -13.17
CA LEU A 60 8.36 -3.16 -12.05
C LEU A 60 7.06 -3.68 -11.40
N ALA A 61 6.05 -4.02 -12.20
CA ALA A 61 4.79 -4.56 -11.68
C ALA A 61 5.01 -5.84 -10.85
N LYS A 62 5.80 -6.78 -11.38
CA LYS A 62 6.18 -8.01 -10.65
C LYS A 62 6.97 -7.72 -9.39
N GLN A 63 7.88 -6.75 -9.44
CA GLN A 63 8.67 -6.36 -8.28
C GLN A 63 7.77 -5.78 -7.17
N LEU A 64 6.83 -4.88 -7.50
CA LEU A 64 5.90 -4.30 -6.55
C LEU A 64 5.02 -5.36 -5.87
N VAL A 65 4.43 -6.27 -6.66
CA VAL A 65 3.60 -7.36 -6.14
C VAL A 65 4.43 -8.33 -5.29
N GLY A 66 5.65 -8.65 -5.71
CA GLY A 66 6.57 -9.48 -4.94
C GLY A 66 6.92 -8.88 -3.58
N LEU A 67 7.14 -7.57 -3.49
CA LEU A 67 7.37 -6.89 -2.22
C LEU A 67 6.17 -7.01 -1.28
N ILE A 68 4.96 -6.81 -1.80
CA ILE A 68 3.75 -6.86 -0.98
C ILE A 68 3.50 -8.30 -0.50
N HIS A 69 3.68 -9.29 -1.36
CA HIS A 69 3.58 -10.70 -0.99
C HIS A 69 4.55 -11.11 0.13
N ALA A 70 5.80 -10.61 0.07
CA ALA A 70 6.78 -10.85 1.13
C ALA A 70 6.31 -10.25 2.47
N CYS A 71 5.77 -9.03 2.45
CA CYS A 71 5.20 -8.37 3.63
C CYS A 71 3.96 -9.11 4.17
N GLU A 72 3.05 -9.57 3.31
CA GLU A 72 1.91 -10.40 3.74
C GLU A 72 2.36 -11.67 4.44
N THR A 73 3.38 -12.35 3.90
CA THR A 73 3.93 -13.57 4.49
C THR A 73 4.55 -13.31 5.86
N GLN A 74 5.27 -12.20 6.03
CA GLN A 74 5.86 -11.80 7.30
C GLN A 74 4.80 -11.55 8.39
N HIS A 75 3.64 -11.01 8.01
CA HIS A 75 2.59 -10.59 8.95
C HIS A 75 1.35 -11.50 8.95
N GLN A 76 1.43 -12.70 8.36
CA GLN A 76 0.28 -13.60 8.19
C GLN A 76 -0.35 -14.08 9.50
N ALA A 77 0.40 -14.08 10.61
CA ALA A 77 -0.06 -14.51 11.92
C ALA A 77 -0.99 -13.48 12.62
N ILE A 78 -1.12 -12.27 12.07
CA ILE A 78 -2.02 -11.25 12.62
C ILE A 78 -3.46 -11.57 12.19
N GLU A 79 -4.32 -11.87 13.18
CA GLU A 79 -5.72 -12.25 12.95
C GLU A 79 -6.60 -11.08 12.50
N ASP A 80 -6.44 -9.90 13.13
CA ASP A 80 -7.20 -8.71 12.76
C ASP A 80 -6.76 -8.18 11.40
N HIS A 81 -7.64 -8.25 10.40
CA HIS A 81 -7.33 -7.90 9.02
C HIS A 81 -6.88 -6.44 8.85
N CYS A 82 -7.43 -5.50 9.61
CA CYS A 82 -7.01 -4.11 9.56
C CYS A 82 -5.58 -3.93 10.10
N SER A 83 -5.29 -4.51 11.26
CA SER A 83 -3.94 -4.49 11.85
C SER A 83 -2.92 -5.19 10.94
N ARG A 84 -3.29 -6.33 10.34
CA ARG A 84 -2.45 -7.01 9.37
C ARG A 84 -2.16 -6.13 8.17
N THR A 85 -3.19 -5.51 7.60
CA THR A 85 -3.05 -4.60 6.45
C THR A 85 -2.17 -3.40 6.77
N LEU A 86 -2.29 -2.84 7.98
CA LEU A 86 -1.43 -1.74 8.44
C LEU A 86 0.04 -2.17 8.49
N GLU A 87 0.36 -3.33 9.07
CA GLU A 87 1.74 -3.82 9.14
C GLU A 87 2.30 -4.18 7.77
N VAL A 88 1.48 -4.78 6.89
CA VAL A 88 1.86 -5.02 5.47
C VAL A 88 2.17 -3.70 4.76
N ALA A 89 1.33 -2.67 4.93
CA ALA A 89 1.54 -1.36 4.33
C ALA A 89 2.81 -0.67 4.85
N LYS A 90 3.10 -0.77 6.16
CA LYS A 90 4.35 -0.27 6.76
C LYS A 90 5.57 -0.99 6.22
N CYS A 91 5.52 -2.32 6.14
CA CYS A 91 6.58 -3.14 5.55
C CYS A 91 6.84 -2.75 4.09
N PHE A 92 5.79 -2.63 3.28
CA PHE A 92 5.90 -2.21 1.89
C PHE A 92 6.49 -0.80 1.76
N ARG A 93 6.00 0.15 2.56
CA ARG A 93 6.54 1.50 2.64
C ARG A 93 8.06 1.48 2.88
N THR A 94 8.52 0.76 3.90
CA THR A 94 9.95 0.65 4.23
C THR A 94 10.76 0.11 3.04
N LYS A 95 10.26 -0.93 2.36
CA LYS A 95 10.94 -1.49 1.18
C LYS A 95 11.02 -0.51 0.02
N ILE A 96 9.97 0.28 -0.21
CA ILE A 96 9.96 1.32 -1.24
C ILE A 96 10.93 2.47 -0.91
N HIS A 97 11.08 2.83 0.38
CA HIS A 97 12.14 3.76 0.80
C HIS A 97 13.54 3.20 0.57
N GLU A 98 13.80 1.93 0.92
CA GLU A 98 15.09 1.26 0.67
C GLU A 98 15.47 1.27 -0.83
N LEU A 99 14.47 1.15 -1.71
CA LEU A 99 14.64 1.23 -3.17
C LEU A 99 14.73 2.67 -3.72
N LYS A 100 14.54 3.68 -2.86
CA LYS A 100 14.46 5.11 -3.23
C LYS A 100 13.33 5.41 -4.23
N TRP A 101 12.23 4.68 -4.11
CA TRP A 101 11.04 4.82 -4.95
C TRP A 101 9.88 5.53 -4.25
N ALA A 102 10.05 5.88 -2.96
CA ALA A 102 9.03 6.64 -2.24
C ALA A 102 8.86 8.02 -2.90
N PRO A 103 7.63 8.42 -3.25
CA PRO A 103 7.38 9.73 -3.84
C PRO A 103 7.65 10.83 -2.80
N SER A 104 8.07 12.00 -3.28
CA SER A 104 8.13 13.18 -2.43
C SER A 104 6.72 13.66 -2.07
N MET A 105 6.60 14.40 -0.97
CA MET A 105 5.33 15.02 -0.60
C MET A 105 4.78 15.96 -1.67
N GLU A 106 5.66 16.60 -2.43
CA GLU A 106 5.31 17.48 -3.55
C GLU A 106 4.59 16.70 -4.65
N VAL A 107 5.14 15.57 -5.09
CA VAL A 107 4.53 14.69 -6.12
C VAL A 107 3.16 14.20 -5.66
N ILE A 108 3.04 13.76 -4.40
CA ILE A 108 1.74 13.30 -3.87
C ILE A 108 0.68 14.41 -3.92
N MET A 109 1.05 15.64 -3.54
CA MET A 109 0.11 16.77 -3.56
C MET A 109 -0.29 17.15 -4.98
N GLU A 110 0.66 17.13 -5.92
CA GLU A 110 0.39 17.40 -7.33
C GLU A 110 -0.64 16.41 -7.89
N GLU A 111 -0.44 15.10 -7.67
CA GLU A 111 -1.36 14.05 -8.15
C GLU A 111 -2.77 14.16 -7.52
N ILE A 112 -2.88 14.55 -6.25
CA ILE A 112 -4.19 14.78 -5.61
C ILE A 112 -4.90 15.99 -6.24
N MET A 113 -4.16 17.05 -6.56
CA MET A 113 -4.72 18.26 -7.16
C MET A 113 -5.12 18.05 -8.62
N THR A 114 -4.44 17.19 -9.37
CA THR A 114 -4.78 16.88 -10.77
C THR A 114 -5.91 15.86 -10.90
N ALA A 115 -6.11 14.99 -9.90
CA ALA A 115 -7.19 14.02 -9.87
C ALA A 115 -8.55 14.57 -9.35
N ALA A 116 -8.58 15.78 -8.79
CA ALA A 116 -9.76 16.45 -8.23
C ALA A 116 -10.45 17.37 -9.24
#